data_AF-A0A8K0K7E9-F1
#
_entry.id   AF-A0A8K0K7E9-F1
#
_cell.length_a   1.000
_cell.length_b   1.000
_cell.length_c   1.000
_cell.angle_alpha   90.00
_cell.angle_beta   90.00
_cell.angle_gamma   90.00
#
_symmetry.space_group_name_H-M   'P 1'
#
loop_
_entity.id
_entity.type
_entity.pdbx_description
1 polymer ?
#
loop_
_entity_poly.entity_id
_entity_poly.type
_entity_poly.pdbx_seq_one_letter_code
_entity_poly.pdbx_strand_id
1 'polypeptide(L)'
;MYKIFIMPLPKRVVEPVHIGRGTIPEDYPLPSELEAVTNGTLANTVRQLSSLSRHAEDLFGELAREATNIAARADTLQARLDRLAFKVTQLDSNVEEVSLQDIHMRKAFKSSVVFDQQVVSRETMPTAMLETYRLCDKPPPLDKLNPYREDGKDGLKFYTDPNYFFDLWRQEMLKDTERMMHDRGKKYIIDVR
;
A
#
# COMPACT_ATOMS: atom_id res chain seq x y z
N MET A 1 -6.70 22.47 20.63
CA MET A 1 -6.12 22.89 19.32
C MET A 1 -6.42 21.76 18.35
N TYR A 2 -7.31 21.99 17.37
CA TYR A 2 -7.66 20.98 16.37
C TYR A 2 -6.42 20.70 15.52
N LYS A 3 -5.99 19.43 15.47
CA LYS A 3 -4.84 19.02 14.68
C LYS A 3 -5.29 18.87 13.24
N ILE A 4 -5.17 19.94 12.46
CA ILE A 4 -5.43 19.89 11.02
C ILE A 4 -4.28 19.09 10.40
N PHE A 5 -4.57 17.85 10.00
CA PHE A 5 -3.61 17.01 9.28
C PHE A 5 -3.58 17.47 7.81
N ILE A 6 -2.54 18.24 7.45
CA ILE A 6 -2.27 18.61 6.05
C ILE A 6 -1.54 17.44 5.39
N MET A 7 -2.03 16.97 4.23
CA MET A 7 -1.32 15.96 3.45
C MET A 7 -0.05 16.55 2.80
N PRO A 8 1.07 15.78 2.71
CA PRO A 8 1.18 14.34 2.94
C PRO A 8 1.21 13.95 4.43
N LEU A 9 0.57 12.82 4.75
CA LEU A 9 0.50 12.30 6.12
C LEU A 9 1.89 11.80 6.57
N PRO A 10 2.51 12.40 7.60
CA PRO A 10 3.78 11.92 8.12
C PRO A 10 3.61 10.52 8.71
N LYS A 11 4.45 9.56 8.30
CA LYS A 11 4.27 8.14 8.64
C LYS A 11 4.34 7.86 10.15
N ARG A 12 5.17 8.58 10.93
CA ARG A 12 5.43 8.30 12.36
C ARG A 12 5.86 9.57 13.13
N VAL A 13 4.91 10.45 13.44
CA VAL A 13 5.20 11.64 14.27
C VAL A 13 5.34 11.21 15.72
N VAL A 14 6.45 11.59 16.35
CA VAL A 14 6.67 11.36 17.78
C VAL A 14 5.95 12.47 18.57
N GLU A 15 5.12 12.08 19.53
CA GLU A 15 4.28 12.99 20.30
C GLU A 15 4.55 12.89 21.81
N PRO A 16 4.60 14.00 22.55
CA PRO A 16 4.41 15.39 22.10
C PRO A 16 5.63 15.95 21.34
N VAL A 17 5.38 16.80 20.33
CA VAL A 17 6.45 17.46 19.55
C VAL A 17 7.12 18.58 20.35
N HIS A 18 6.34 19.31 21.15
CA HIS A 18 6.84 20.38 22.00
C HIS A 18 6.76 19.96 23.46
N ILE A 19 7.91 19.60 24.03
CA ILE A 19 7.98 19.01 25.37
C ILE A 19 7.73 20.06 26.47
N GLY A 20 8.30 21.26 26.33
CA GLY A 20 8.21 22.33 27.34
C GLY A 20 7.05 23.31 27.19
N ARG A 21 6.15 23.12 26.21
CA ARG A 21 5.02 24.03 25.96
C ARG A 21 3.76 23.54 26.65
N GLY A 22 2.97 24.46 27.21
CA GLY A 22 1.66 24.17 27.80
C GLY A 22 1.74 23.26 29.03
N THR A 23 2.87 23.27 29.75
CA THR A 23 3.10 22.49 30.97
C THR A 23 2.40 23.08 32.19
N ILE A 24 2.00 24.36 32.12
CA ILE A 24 1.36 25.12 33.18
C ILE A 24 0.08 25.78 32.65
N PRO A 25 -1.06 25.73 33.38
CA PRO A 25 -2.24 26.54 33.09
C PRO A 25 -1.98 28.02 33.35
N GLU A 26 -2.38 28.91 32.42
CA GLU A 26 -2.11 30.36 32.51
C GLU A 26 -2.74 31.04 33.74
N ASP A 27 -3.84 30.49 34.29
CA ASP A 27 -4.62 31.10 35.37
C ASP A 27 -4.44 30.43 36.75
N TYR A 28 -3.47 29.53 36.93
CA TYR A 28 -3.31 28.78 38.18
C TYR A 28 -2.14 29.32 39.02
N PRO A 29 -2.38 29.85 40.24
CA PRO A 29 -1.30 30.33 41.09
C PRO A 29 -0.44 29.16 41.56
N LEU A 30 0.80 29.10 41.08
CA LEU A 30 1.76 28.07 41.44
C LEU A 30 2.78 28.59 42.46
N PRO A 31 3.17 27.76 43.44
CA PRO A 31 4.23 28.12 44.40
C PRO A 31 5.59 28.36 43.75
N SER A 32 5.90 27.62 42.67
CA SER A 32 7.14 27.71 41.90
C SER A 32 6.85 27.35 40.43
N GLU A 33 6.81 28.35 39.56
CA GLU A 33 6.58 28.14 38.13
C GLU A 33 7.71 27.33 37.48
N LEU A 34 8.96 27.57 37.88
CA LEU A 34 10.11 26.86 37.32
C LEU A 34 10.01 25.36 37.61
N GLU A 35 9.70 24.98 38.85
CA GLU A 35 9.55 23.56 39.22
C GLU A 35 8.40 22.90 38.45
N ALA A 36 7.28 23.60 38.29
CA ALA A 36 6.14 23.12 37.52
C ALA A 36 6.46 22.95 36.02
N VAL A 37 7.16 23.91 35.39
CA VAL A 37 7.62 23.79 34.00
C VAL A 37 8.56 22.60 33.87
N THR A 38 9.54 22.47 34.77
CA THR A 38 10.51 21.36 34.74
C THR A 38 9.81 20.02 34.86
N ASN A 39 8.90 19.86 35.83
CA ASN A 39 8.16 18.61 36.01
C ASN A 39 7.25 18.29 34.82
N GLY A 40 6.54 19.28 34.27
CA GLY A 40 5.72 19.09 33.08
C GLY A 40 6.54 18.75 31.84
N THR A 41 7.73 19.34 31.70
CA THR A 41 8.68 19.01 30.63
C THR A 41 9.15 17.57 30.78
N LEU A 42 9.53 17.13 31.98
CA LEU A 42 9.92 15.74 32.24
C LEU A 42 8.78 14.76 31.93
N ALA A 43 7.56 15.05 32.37
CA ALA A 43 6.39 14.23 32.06
C ALA A 43 6.14 14.11 30.55
N ASN A 44 6.29 15.22 29.81
CA ASN A 44 6.18 15.22 28.36
C ASN A 44 7.34 14.48 27.68
N THR A 45 8.56 14.51 28.23
CA THR A 45 9.69 13.71 27.73
C THR A 45 9.39 12.23 27.87
N VAL A 46 8.85 11.79 29.01
CA VAL A 46 8.44 10.39 29.23
C VAL A 46 7.35 9.98 28.22
N ARG A 47 6.35 10.85 27.98
CA ARG A 47 5.33 10.61 26.94
C ARG A 47 5.95 10.50 25.54
N GLN A 48 6.92 11.35 25.23
CA GLN A 48 7.60 11.34 23.94
C GLN A 48 8.39 10.04 23.73
N LEU A 49 9.09 9.57 24.76
CA LEU A 49 9.76 8.27 24.75
C LEU A 49 8.78 7.12 24.57
N SER A 50 7.61 7.16 25.23
CA SER A 50 6.56 6.16 25.04
C SER A 50 6.04 6.15 23.58
N SER A 51 5.80 7.32 22.99
CA SER A 51 5.43 7.43 21.58
C SER A 51 6.52 6.86 20.66
N LEU A 52 7.80 7.13 20.94
CA LEU A 52 8.92 6.58 20.19
C LEU A 52 9.00 5.05 20.30
N SER A 53 8.83 4.49 21.51
CA SER A 53 8.81 3.04 21.73
C SER A 53 7.69 2.35 20.95
N ARG A 54 6.49 2.95 20.91
CA ARG A 54 5.37 2.44 20.10
C ARG A 54 5.72 2.39 18.61
N HIS A 55 6.36 3.44 18.08
CA HIS A 55 6.80 3.47 16.68
C HIS A 55 7.89 2.43 16.38
N ALA A 56 8.79 2.19 17.33
CA ALA A 56 9.84 1.17 17.20
C ALA A 56 9.24 -0.24 17.19
N GLU A 57 8.28 -0.53 18.08
CA GLU A 57 7.56 -1.80 18.11
C GLU A 57 6.86 -2.10 16.77
N ASP A 58 6.12 -1.14 16.22
CA ASP A 58 5.45 -1.29 14.91
C ASP A 58 6.46 -1.58 13.79
N LEU A 59 7.58 -0.85 13.74
CA LEU A 59 8.65 -1.06 12.77
C LEU A 59 9.26 -2.46 12.86
N PHE A 60 9.65 -2.89 14.05
CA PHE A 60 10.26 -4.19 14.24
C PHE A 60 9.25 -5.33 14.06
N GLY A 61 7.97 -5.10 14.37
CA GLY A 61 6.88 -6.04 14.08
C GLY A 61 6.67 -6.25 12.58
N GLU A 62 6.66 -5.17 11.79
CA GLU A 62 6.59 -5.23 10.31
C GLU A 62 7.76 -6.04 9.74
N LEU A 63 8.99 -5.73 10.16
CA LEU A 63 10.20 -6.43 9.72
C LEU A 63 10.22 -7.90 10.12
N ALA A 64 9.84 -8.22 11.36
CA ALA A 64 9.80 -9.60 11.85
C ALA A 64 8.79 -10.45 11.06
N ARG A 65 7.62 -9.90 10.73
CA ARG A 65 6.62 -10.58 9.91
C ARG A 65 7.16 -10.87 8.50
N GLU A 66 7.82 -9.90 7.87
CA GLU A 66 8.41 -10.09 6.55
C GLU A 66 9.56 -11.09 6.56
N ALA A 67 10.45 -11.01 7.55
CA ALA A 67 11.52 -11.99 7.75
C ALA A 67 10.96 -13.42 7.96
N THR A 68 9.88 -13.56 8.74
CA THR A 68 9.21 -14.85 8.96
C THR A 68 8.63 -15.42 7.66
N ASN A 69 8.01 -14.57 6.83
CA ASN A 69 7.50 -14.98 5.52
C ASN A 69 8.63 -15.43 4.58
N ILE A 70 9.77 -14.73 4.60
CA ILE A 70 10.95 -15.09 3.82
C ILE A 70 11.52 -16.43 4.30
N ALA A 71 11.64 -16.62 5.62
CA ALA A 71 12.12 -17.87 6.21
C ALA A 71 11.25 -19.06 5.80
N ALA A 72 9.93 -18.95 5.92
CA ALA A 72 9.01 -20.02 5.50
C ALA A 72 9.13 -20.37 4.01
N ARG A 73 9.34 -19.37 3.15
CA ARG A 73 9.61 -19.58 1.72
C ARG A 73 10.96 -20.26 1.47
N ALA A 74 11.99 -19.88 2.23
CA ALA A 74 13.31 -20.48 2.16
C ALA A 74 13.28 -21.96 2.58
N ASP A 75 12.58 -22.29 3.67
CA ASP A 75 12.41 -23.68 4.13
C ASP A 75 11.71 -24.54 3.08
N THR A 76 10.64 -24.01 2.49
CA THR A 76 9.91 -24.68 1.39
C THR A 76 10.82 -24.91 0.18
N LEU A 77 11.67 -23.94 -0.14
CA LEU A 77 12.63 -24.04 -1.25
C LEU A 77 13.73 -25.06 -0.93
N GLN A 78 14.26 -25.08 0.29
CA GLN A 78 15.29 -26.01 0.72
C GLN A 78 14.80 -27.45 0.61
N ALA A 79 13.61 -27.75 1.14
CA ALA A 79 13.02 -29.09 1.02
C ALA A 79 12.82 -29.54 -0.44
N ARG A 80 12.55 -28.60 -1.36
CA ARG A 80 12.47 -28.89 -2.80
C ARG A 80 13.85 -29.15 -3.40
N LEU A 81 14.87 -28.40 -2.99
CA LEU A 81 16.25 -28.59 -3.43
C LEU A 81 16.78 -29.95 -3.01
N ASP A 82 16.55 -30.38 -1.76
CA ASP A 82 17.02 -31.67 -1.26
C ASP A 82 16.41 -32.84 -2.05
N ARG A 83 15.10 -32.77 -2.31
CA ARG A 83 14.40 -33.77 -3.15
C ARG A 83 14.91 -33.77 -4.59
N LEU A 84 15.19 -32.59 -5.15
CA LEU A 84 15.72 -32.47 -6.50
C LEU A 84 17.15 -33.03 -6.57
N ALA A 85 18.01 -32.70 -5.61
CA ALA A 85 19.38 -33.19 -5.54
C ALA A 85 19.41 -34.73 -5.53
N PHE A 86 18.60 -35.36 -4.68
CA PHE A 86 18.47 -36.82 -4.65
C PHE A 86 18.01 -37.41 -5.98
N LYS A 87 16.99 -36.81 -6.62
CA LYS A 87 16.50 -37.27 -7.93
C LYS A 87 17.55 -37.12 -9.03
N VAL A 88 18.30 -36.03 -9.03
CA VAL A 88 19.33 -35.77 -10.03
C VAL A 88 20.46 -36.79 -9.93
N THR A 89 20.83 -37.20 -8.72
CA THR A 89 21.86 -38.25 -8.53
C THR A 89 21.41 -39.64 -8.96
N GLN A 90 20.11 -39.88 -9.13
CA GLN A 90 19.55 -41.17 -9.56
C GLN A 90 19.33 -41.25 -11.08
N LEU A 91 19.54 -40.17 -11.82
CA LEU A 91 19.40 -40.16 -13.27
C LEU A 91 20.54 -40.98 -13.91
N ASP A 92 20.19 -41.96 -14.73
CA ASP A 92 21.12 -42.71 -15.57
C ASP A 92 20.84 -42.41 -17.04
N SER A 93 21.74 -41.65 -17.65
CA SER A 93 21.62 -41.23 -19.05
C SER A 93 21.75 -42.38 -20.05
N ASN A 94 22.23 -43.57 -19.64
CA ASN A 94 22.33 -44.72 -20.53
C ASN A 94 20.98 -45.44 -20.69
N VAL A 95 20.02 -45.18 -19.80
CA VAL A 95 18.70 -45.82 -19.77
C VAL A 95 17.59 -44.85 -20.20
N GLU A 96 17.83 -43.54 -20.14
CA GLU A 96 16.82 -42.52 -20.40
C GLU A 96 16.61 -42.29 -21.91
N GLU A 97 15.53 -42.88 -22.47
CA GLU A 97 15.14 -42.67 -23.87
C GLU A 97 14.38 -41.36 -24.09
N VAL A 98 14.74 -40.62 -25.15
CA VAL A 98 14.06 -39.37 -25.53
C VAL A 98 12.89 -39.66 -26.47
N SER A 99 11.65 -39.46 -25.98
CA SER A 99 10.45 -39.66 -26.78
C SER A 99 10.01 -38.39 -27.53
N LEU A 100 9.92 -38.46 -28.86
CA LEU A 100 9.35 -37.38 -29.68
C LEU A 100 7.83 -37.26 -29.52
N GLN A 101 7.15 -38.27 -28.96
CA GLN A 101 5.70 -38.22 -28.71
C GLN A 101 5.35 -37.20 -27.62
N ASP A 102 6.26 -36.98 -26.66
CA ASP A 102 6.09 -36.01 -25.59
C ASP A 102 6.00 -34.57 -26.11
N ILE A 103 6.58 -34.27 -27.29
CA ILE A 103 6.52 -32.95 -27.93
C ILE A 103 5.07 -32.57 -28.30
N HIS A 104 4.28 -33.55 -28.75
CA HIS A 104 2.88 -33.30 -29.15
C HIS A 104 1.88 -33.58 -28.02
N MET A 105 2.22 -34.44 -27.05
CA MET A 105 1.30 -34.88 -26.00
C MET A 105 1.44 -34.12 -24.67
N ARG A 106 2.59 -33.50 -24.39
CA ARG A 106 2.81 -32.71 -23.17
C ARG A 106 2.76 -31.22 -23.46
N LYS A 107 2.14 -30.47 -22.55
CA LYS A 107 2.22 -29.01 -22.58
C LYS A 107 3.65 -28.60 -22.24
N ALA A 108 4.18 -27.64 -23.00
CA ALA A 108 5.47 -27.04 -22.71
C ALA A 108 5.49 -26.43 -21.30
N PHE A 109 6.66 -26.49 -20.64
CA PHE A 109 6.88 -25.80 -19.38
C PHE A 109 6.59 -24.30 -19.54
N LYS A 110 5.91 -23.72 -18.56
CA LYS A 110 5.70 -22.28 -18.45
C LYS A 110 6.13 -21.83 -17.06
N SER A 111 6.99 -20.82 -17.02
CA SER A 111 7.27 -20.12 -15.77
C SER A 111 6.06 -19.27 -15.36
N SER A 112 5.92 -19.08 -14.06
CA SER A 112 4.95 -18.13 -13.52
C SER A 112 5.52 -16.72 -13.67
N VAL A 113 4.80 -15.84 -14.35
CA VAL A 113 5.09 -14.41 -14.41
C VAL A 113 3.91 -13.69 -13.78
N VAL A 114 4.11 -13.20 -12.56
CA VAL A 114 3.11 -12.43 -11.81
C VAL A 114 3.58 -10.97 -11.81
N PHE A 115 2.66 -10.07 -12.16
CA PHE A 115 2.92 -8.64 -12.13
C PHE A 115 2.17 -8.03 -10.96
N ASP A 116 2.91 -7.36 -10.07
CA ASP A 116 2.31 -6.57 -9.01
C ASP A 116 1.65 -5.32 -9.61
N GLN A 117 0.39 -5.10 -9.27
CA GLN A 117 -0.43 -4.00 -9.76
C GLN A 117 -1.14 -3.34 -8.58
N GLN A 118 -1.61 -2.10 -8.77
CA GLN A 118 -2.32 -1.34 -7.74
C GLN A 118 -1.53 -1.17 -6.44
N VAL A 119 -0.21 -0.99 -6.53
CA VAL A 119 0.72 -0.96 -5.37
C VAL A 119 0.45 0.16 -4.35
N VAL A 120 -0.34 1.17 -4.71
CA VAL A 120 -0.76 2.29 -3.84
C VAL A 120 -2.25 2.25 -3.47
N SER A 121 -2.85 1.07 -3.47
CA SER A 121 -4.24 0.90 -3.09
C SER A 121 -4.46 1.14 -1.59
N ARG A 122 -5.73 1.15 -1.16
CA ARG A 122 -6.06 1.31 0.26
C ARG A 122 -5.51 0.16 1.10
N GLU A 123 -5.47 -1.04 0.52
CA GLU A 123 -5.08 -2.29 1.17
C GLU A 123 -3.57 -2.38 1.40
N THR A 124 -2.77 -1.69 0.57
CA THR A 124 -1.31 -1.62 0.74
C THR A 124 -0.86 -0.45 1.63
N MET A 125 -1.79 0.33 2.17
CA MET A 125 -1.48 1.46 3.05
C MET A 125 -0.79 0.97 4.34
N PRO A 126 0.40 1.51 4.68
CA PRO A 126 1.06 1.16 5.93
C PRO A 126 0.19 1.47 7.15
N THR A 127 0.25 0.60 8.17
CA THR A 127 -0.55 0.72 9.40
C THR A 127 -0.43 2.11 10.02
N ALA A 128 0.78 2.65 10.13
CA ALA A 128 1.03 3.96 10.71
C ALA A 128 0.39 5.13 9.91
N MET A 129 0.31 5.00 8.58
CA MET A 129 -0.43 5.97 7.75
C MET A 129 -1.94 5.80 7.90
N LEU A 130 -2.43 4.57 8.02
CA LEU A 130 -3.84 4.28 8.21
C LEU A 130 -4.36 4.84 9.54
N GLU A 131 -3.56 4.77 10.61
CA GLU A 131 -3.88 5.39 11.90
C GLU A 131 -4.06 6.90 11.76
N THR A 132 -3.07 7.58 11.15
CA THR A 132 -3.15 9.02 10.90
C THR A 132 -4.35 9.36 10.01
N TYR A 133 -4.61 8.58 8.96
CA TYR A 133 -5.75 8.76 8.07
C TYR A 133 -7.10 8.69 8.79
N ARG A 134 -7.23 7.81 9.79
CA ARG A 134 -8.46 7.65 10.58
C ARG A 134 -8.74 8.84 11.50
N LEU A 135 -7.71 9.61 11.86
CA LEU A 135 -7.83 10.83 12.66
C LEU A 135 -8.20 12.05 11.82
N CYS A 136 -8.07 11.97 10.50
CA CYS A 136 -8.46 13.05 9.60
C CYS A 136 -9.99 13.23 9.57
N ASP A 137 -10.42 14.45 9.26
CA ASP A 137 -11.82 14.77 9.05
C ASP A 137 -12.38 13.96 7.88
N LYS A 138 -13.54 13.35 8.11
CA LYS A 138 -14.26 12.60 7.09
C LYS A 138 -15.03 13.56 6.17
N PRO A 139 -15.25 13.19 4.90
CA PRO A 139 -16.10 13.99 4.03
C PRO A 139 -17.52 14.09 4.61
N PRO A 140 -18.28 15.15 4.27
CA PRO A 140 -19.69 15.24 4.63
C PRO A 140 -20.46 13.99 4.17
N PRO A 141 -21.45 13.50 4.95
CA PRO A 141 -22.20 12.28 4.64
C PRO A 141 -23.24 12.54 3.55
N LEU A 142 -22.77 12.84 2.34
CA LEU A 142 -23.59 13.13 1.16
C LEU A 142 -24.25 11.88 0.58
N ASP A 143 -23.73 10.71 0.93
CA ASP A 143 -24.31 9.40 0.64
C ASP A 143 -25.75 9.27 1.17
N LYS A 144 -26.07 9.95 2.27
CA LYS A 144 -27.43 10.00 2.83
C LYS A 144 -28.45 10.68 1.92
N LEU A 145 -28.00 11.51 0.97
CA LEU A 145 -28.87 12.19 0.02
C LEU A 145 -29.12 11.35 -1.25
N ASN A 146 -28.44 10.21 -1.42
CA ASN A 146 -28.59 9.33 -2.58
C ASN A 146 -30.04 8.91 -2.86
N PRO A 147 -30.90 8.59 -1.86
CA PRO A 147 -32.31 8.24 -2.11
C PRO A 147 -33.14 9.34 -2.77
N TYR A 148 -32.71 10.60 -2.70
CA TYR A 148 -33.43 11.74 -3.27
C TYR A 148 -32.90 12.13 -4.66
N ARG A 149 -31.93 11.40 -5.21
CA ARG A 149 -31.36 11.69 -6.53
C ARG A 149 -32.08 10.92 -7.62
N GLU A 150 -32.42 11.63 -8.70
CA GLU A 150 -33.08 11.04 -9.88
C GLU A 150 -32.09 10.34 -10.83
N ASP A 151 -30.81 10.71 -10.79
CA ASP A 151 -29.79 10.21 -11.73
C ASP A 151 -29.14 8.87 -11.32
N GLY A 152 -29.51 8.33 -10.15
CA GLY A 152 -28.97 7.08 -9.61
C GLY A 152 -27.47 7.13 -9.27
N LYS A 153 -26.86 8.31 -9.24
CA LYS A 153 -25.43 8.48 -8.96
C LYS A 153 -25.18 8.64 -7.46
N ASP A 154 -24.00 8.22 -7.01
CA ASP A 154 -23.55 8.45 -5.65
C ASP A 154 -23.20 9.93 -5.43
N GLY A 155 -23.93 10.58 -4.53
CA GLY A 155 -23.76 11.97 -4.12
C GLY A 155 -22.36 12.27 -3.60
N LEU A 156 -21.69 11.31 -2.95
CA LEU A 156 -20.33 11.50 -2.46
C LEU A 156 -19.33 11.70 -3.61
N LYS A 157 -19.55 11.08 -4.77
CA LYS A 157 -18.66 11.22 -5.95
C LYS A 157 -18.64 12.63 -6.53
N PHE A 158 -19.68 13.45 -6.27
CA PHE A 158 -19.69 14.86 -6.65
C PHE A 158 -18.80 15.73 -5.75
N TYR A 159 -18.46 15.23 -4.56
CA TYR A 159 -17.54 15.89 -3.62
C TYR A 159 -16.13 15.31 -3.73
N THR A 160 -16.00 13.99 -3.80
CA THR A 160 -14.72 13.28 -3.94
C THR A 160 -14.91 11.95 -4.67
N ASP A 161 -14.17 11.74 -5.76
CA ASP A 161 -14.16 10.48 -6.50
C ASP A 161 -12.73 9.99 -6.72
N PRO A 162 -12.27 8.99 -5.94
CA PRO A 162 -10.92 8.43 -6.09
C PRO A 162 -10.67 7.77 -7.47
N ASN A 163 -11.72 7.35 -8.18
CA ASN A 163 -11.58 6.68 -9.48
C ASN A 163 -11.51 7.65 -10.65
N TYR A 164 -11.78 8.94 -10.42
CA TYR A 164 -11.90 9.95 -11.48
C TYR A 164 -10.71 9.95 -12.45
N PHE A 165 -9.48 9.95 -11.93
CA PHE A 165 -8.27 9.96 -12.75
C PHE A 165 -8.13 8.71 -13.62
N PHE A 166 -8.42 7.53 -13.04
CA PHE A 166 -8.35 6.27 -13.78
C PHE A 166 -9.43 6.20 -14.85
N ASP A 167 -10.66 6.60 -14.52
CA ASP A 167 -11.77 6.59 -15.47
C ASP A 167 -11.53 7.56 -16.64
N LEU A 168 -11.01 8.75 -16.36
CA LEU A 168 -10.64 9.73 -17.39
C LEU A 168 -9.53 9.18 -18.30
N TRP A 169 -8.45 8.67 -17.71
CA TRP A 169 -7.34 8.06 -18.45
C TRP A 169 -7.81 6.89 -19.31
N ARG A 170 -8.64 5.99 -18.77
CA ARG A 170 -9.20 4.85 -19.51
C ARG A 170 -9.99 5.32 -20.73
N GLN A 171 -10.82 6.36 -20.57
CA GLN A 171 -11.59 6.90 -21.68
C GLN A 171 -10.70 7.50 -22.78
N GLU A 172 -9.62 8.19 -22.39
CA GLU A 172 -8.65 8.75 -23.34
C GLU A 172 -7.92 7.66 -24.11
N MET A 173 -7.42 6.63 -23.43
CA MET A 173 -6.72 5.50 -24.07
C MET A 173 -7.61 4.75 -25.07
N LEU A 174 -8.89 4.56 -24.78
CA LEU A 174 -9.83 3.93 -25.70
C LEU A 174 -10.03 4.80 -26.96
N LYS A 175 -10.23 6.12 -26.79
CA LYS A 175 -10.38 7.06 -27.90
C LYS A 175 -9.14 7.09 -28.79
N ASP A 176 -7.95 7.10 -28.20
CA ASP A 176 -6.69 7.09 -28.95
C ASP A 176 -6.49 5.77 -29.70
N THR A 177 -6.87 4.64 -29.09
CA THR A 177 -6.83 3.33 -29.76
C THR A 177 -7.74 3.31 -31.00
N GLU A 178 -8.98 3.82 -30.87
CA GLU A 178 -9.93 3.92 -31.99
C GLU A 178 -9.41 4.81 -33.12
N ARG A 179 -8.82 5.98 -32.77
CA ARG A 179 -8.19 6.88 -33.75
C ARG A 179 -7.06 6.20 -34.51
N MET A 180 -6.17 5.50 -33.81
CA MET A 180 -5.05 4.77 -34.43
C MET A 180 -5.53 3.67 -35.38
N MET A 181 -6.60 2.95 -35.04
CA MET A 181 -7.20 1.94 -35.92
C MET A 181 -7.77 2.56 -37.19
N HIS A 182 -8.49 3.67 -37.07
CA HIS A 182 -9.09 4.37 -38.21
C HIS A 182 -8.04 4.99 -39.14
N ASP A 183 -6.97 5.57 -38.60
CA ASP A 183 -5.89 6.15 -39.40
C ASP A 183 -5.05 5.07 -40.11
N ARG A 184 -4.87 3.90 -39.50
CA ARG A 184 -4.31 2.72 -40.18
C ARG A 184 -5.20 2.27 -41.33
N GLY A 185 -6.51 2.17 -41.13
CA GLY A 185 -7.46 1.81 -42.18
C GLY A 185 -7.43 2.78 -43.37
N LYS A 186 -7.30 4.08 -43.11
CA LYS A 186 -7.16 5.10 -44.15
C LYS A 186 -5.87 4.97 -44.96
N LYS A 187 -4.72 4.69 -44.31
CA LYS A 187 -3.45 4.45 -45.02
C LYS A 187 -3.55 3.27 -45.99
N TYR A 188 -4.15 2.16 -45.58
CA TYR A 188 -4.34 0.99 -46.45
C TYR A 188 -5.26 1.28 -47.65
N ILE A 189 -6.25 2.17 -47.53
CA ILE A 189 -7.12 2.53 -48.66
C ILE A 189 -6.39 3.45 -49.67
N ILE A 190 -5.43 4.24 -49.20
CA ILE A 190 -4.63 5.14 -50.06
C ILE A 190 -3.51 4.36 -50.77
N ASP A 191 -2.90 3.35 -50.14
CA ASP A 191 -1.84 2.51 -50.76
C ASP A 191 -2.38 1.45 -51.75
N VAL A 192 -3.69 1.23 -51.82
CA VAL A 192 -4.34 0.23 -52.71
C VAL A 192 -5.02 0.89 -53.92
N ARG A 193 -4.89 2.22 -54.08
CA ARG A 193 -5.33 2.97 -55.28
C ARG A 193 -4.13 3.50 -56.05
#